data_AF-A0AAX2H0S9-F1
#
_entry.id   AF-A0AAX2H0S9-F1
#
_cell.length_a   1.000
_cell.length_b   1.000
_cell.length_c   1.000
_cell.angle_alpha   90.00
_cell.angle_beta   90.00
_cell.angle_gamma   90.00
#
_symmetry.space_group_name_H-M   'P 1'
#
loop_
_entity.id
_entity.type
_entity.pdbx_description
1 polymer ?
#
loop_
_entity_poly.entity_id
_entity_poly.type
_entity_poly.pdbx_seq_one_letter_code
_entity_poly.pdbx_strand_id
1 'polypeptide(L)'
;MRLNEGWSAKVGRAVLSYNQQLLLGNAEGVKFTGGQPSGMPQYAAPPEDNILNYKTMQFIGLNKTWASDNWSGNNVLSFLFTNSGYQYTAGGAASNMQTTGIHGWFPMGDLTMEASAYYQFGAYYTMQVQAYQLHLKAEYLINDDALVGAGVEMIGGSKAEDYAQYTTRSFIAQYGTNQRFNGFMESFYVGSLYAYTGLNDYFGKLHLQLTNDSGLLLMPHVFTKNVAYTTGDPRYLGTEIDCIYNCNLSEDVTLTWDTHICYLQRRIRRALQGCRTELMQGCTCARVYLFVRKTLRK
;
A
#
# COMPACT_ATOMS: atom_id res chain seq x y z
N MET A 1 12.49 12.81 -19.72
CA MET A 1 13.18 12.72 -21.03
C MET A 1 12.86 11.38 -21.67
N ARG A 2 12.57 11.35 -22.98
CA ARG A 2 12.57 10.09 -23.76
C ARG A 2 14.01 9.83 -24.19
N LEU A 3 14.52 8.62 -23.98
CA LEU A 3 15.91 8.28 -24.28
C LEU A 3 16.03 7.72 -25.70
N ASN A 4 15.16 6.78 -26.06
CA ASN A 4 15.00 6.20 -27.40
C ASN A 4 13.64 5.44 -27.44
N GLU A 5 13.45 4.56 -28.41
CA GLU A 5 12.21 3.79 -28.56
C GLU A 5 11.89 2.97 -27.31
N GLY A 6 10.73 3.26 -26.71
CA GLY A 6 10.25 2.60 -25.51
C GLY A 6 10.94 3.00 -24.21
N TRP A 7 12.11 3.67 -24.23
CA TRP A 7 12.76 4.12 -23.00
C TRP A 7 12.42 5.55 -22.62
N SER A 8 12.13 5.76 -21.35
CA SER A 8 12.00 7.08 -20.75
C SER A 8 12.68 7.13 -19.40
N ALA A 9 13.19 8.30 -19.05
CA ALA A 9 13.80 8.57 -17.78
C ALA A 9 13.20 9.84 -17.15
N LYS A 10 13.08 9.82 -15.83
CA LYS A 10 12.75 10.99 -15.02
C LYS A 10 13.83 11.14 -13.96
N VAL A 11 14.33 12.34 -13.80
CA VAL A 11 15.23 12.71 -12.71
C VAL A 11 14.69 14.01 -12.13
N GLY A 12 14.72 14.13 -10.81
CA GLY A 12 14.20 15.32 -10.17
C GLY A 12 14.69 15.48 -8.75
N ARG A 13 14.55 16.70 -8.28
CA ARG A 13 14.73 17.08 -6.89
C ARG A 13 13.56 17.96 -6.48
N ALA A 14 13.00 17.70 -5.31
CA ALA A 14 12.02 18.55 -4.66
C ALA A 14 12.50 18.93 -3.26
N VAL A 15 12.21 20.16 -2.85
CA VAL A 15 12.24 20.59 -1.44
C VAL A 15 10.80 20.61 -1.01
N LEU A 16 10.45 19.85 0.02
CA LEU A 16 9.07 19.68 0.46
C LEU A 16 8.83 20.63 1.63
N SER A 17 7.94 21.60 1.44
CA SER A 17 7.48 22.48 2.53
C SER A 17 6.22 21.88 3.20
N TYR A 18 5.95 22.28 4.44
CA TYR A 18 4.84 21.77 5.26
C TYR A 18 3.50 21.69 4.52
N ASN A 19 3.15 22.72 3.73
CA ASN A 19 1.87 22.76 2.98
C ASN A 19 1.81 21.76 1.82
N GLN A 20 2.96 21.38 1.24
CA GLN A 20 3.02 20.36 0.18
C GLN A 20 2.87 18.94 0.74
N GLN A 21 3.10 18.73 2.04
CA GLN A 21 2.95 17.44 2.69
C GLN A 21 1.47 17.06 2.88
N LEU A 22 0.61 18.02 3.23
CA LEU A 22 -0.86 17.83 3.29
C LEU A 22 -1.44 17.42 1.92
N LEU A 23 -0.94 18.02 0.83
CA LEU A 23 -1.33 17.71 -0.54
C LEU A 23 -0.88 16.30 -1.01
N LEU A 24 0.17 15.75 -0.39
CA LEU A 24 0.67 14.40 -0.65
C LEU A 24 0.04 13.36 0.29
N GLY A 25 -1.15 13.64 0.85
CA GLY A 25 -1.88 12.68 1.67
C GLY A 25 -1.41 12.56 3.12
N ASN A 26 -0.55 13.46 3.63
CA ASN A 26 -0.41 13.65 5.08
C ASN A 26 -1.58 14.50 5.63
N ALA A 27 -2.80 14.25 5.18
CA ALA A 27 -3.99 14.74 5.86
C ALA A 27 -4.19 13.83 7.07
N GLU A 28 -4.01 14.39 8.26
CA GLU A 28 -3.78 13.67 9.51
C GLU A 28 -2.38 13.07 9.56
N GLY A 29 -1.52 13.72 10.35
CA GLY A 29 -0.32 13.06 10.81
C GLY A 29 -0.73 11.68 11.30
N VAL A 30 0.01 10.65 10.90
CA VAL A 30 0.11 9.44 11.72
C VAL A 30 0.70 9.94 13.03
N LYS A 31 -0.17 10.47 13.89
CA LYS A 31 0.11 10.55 15.30
C LYS A 31 0.24 9.09 15.66
N PHE A 32 1.47 8.68 15.96
CA PHE A 32 1.73 7.49 16.74
C PHE A 32 1.15 7.72 18.15
N THR A 33 -0.17 7.91 18.25
CA THR A 33 -0.97 8.09 19.48
C THR A 33 -1.87 6.89 19.72
N GLY A 34 -1.52 5.73 19.17
CA GLY A 34 -1.90 4.46 19.78
C GLY A 34 -0.98 4.24 20.98
N GLY A 35 -1.56 4.12 22.18
CA GLY A 35 -0.81 3.87 23.42
C GLY A 35 0.25 2.79 23.21
N GLN A 36 1.51 3.17 23.43
CA GLN A 36 2.65 2.27 23.32
C GLN A 36 2.45 1.09 24.29
N PRO A 37 2.62 -0.17 23.84
CA PRO A 37 2.72 -1.29 24.77
C PRO A 37 3.88 -1.05 25.73
N SER A 38 3.65 -1.37 27.01
CA SER A 38 4.68 -1.37 28.03
C SER A 38 5.89 -2.20 27.57
N GLY A 39 7.08 -1.58 27.52
CA GLY A 39 8.34 -2.23 27.13
C GLY A 39 8.92 -1.84 25.78
N MET A 40 8.26 -0.97 24.99
CA MET A 40 8.95 -0.28 23.89
C MET A 40 9.91 0.78 24.46
N PRO A 41 11.14 0.93 23.92
CA PRO A 41 11.99 2.07 24.26
C PRO A 41 11.17 3.34 24.01
N GLN A 42 11.18 4.28 24.96
CA GLN A 42 10.61 5.61 24.72
C GLN A 42 11.28 6.17 23.47
N TYR A 43 10.59 6.10 22.34
CA TYR A 43 10.86 7.03 21.26
C TYR A 43 10.48 8.36 21.88
N ALA A 44 11.47 9.18 22.19
CA ALA A 44 11.21 10.57 22.49
C ALA A 44 10.43 11.08 21.27
N ALA A 45 9.11 11.21 21.41
CA ALA A 45 8.33 12.05 20.54
C ALA A 45 9.12 13.35 20.54
N PRO A 46 9.71 13.73 19.41
CA PRO A 46 10.57 14.89 19.43
C PRO A 46 9.66 16.06 19.87
N PRO A 47 10.17 16.96 20.72
CA PRO A 47 9.36 17.92 21.47
C PRO A 47 8.41 18.64 20.53
N GLU A 48 7.24 18.99 21.07
CA GLU A 48 5.92 19.25 20.47
C GLU A 48 5.83 20.20 19.25
N ASP A 49 6.96 20.64 18.70
CA ASP A 49 7.14 21.49 17.53
C ASP A 49 7.52 20.70 16.26
N ASN A 50 6.52 20.18 15.54
CA ASN A 50 6.55 19.91 14.08
C ASN A 50 7.66 19.01 13.51
N ILE A 51 7.54 17.68 13.62
CA ILE A 51 8.67 16.78 13.25
C ILE A 51 8.25 15.51 12.50
N LEU A 52 7.38 15.66 11.50
CA LEU A 52 7.22 14.69 10.40
C LEU A 52 7.59 15.34 9.06
N ASN A 53 8.71 16.06 9.01
CA ASN A 53 9.04 16.92 7.88
C ASN A 53 9.97 16.24 6.88
N TYR A 54 9.40 15.81 5.75
CA TYR A 54 10.17 15.65 4.53
C TYR A 54 10.88 16.96 4.23
N LYS A 55 12.20 16.93 4.12
CA LYS A 55 13.04 18.10 3.82
C LYS A 55 13.38 18.15 2.34
N THR A 56 13.80 17.02 1.79
CA THR A 56 14.19 16.91 0.38
C THR A 56 13.79 15.56 -0.17
N MET A 57 13.52 15.53 -1.46
CA MET A 57 13.42 14.30 -2.24
C MET A 57 14.33 14.46 -3.45
N GLN A 58 15.17 13.47 -3.72
CA GLN A 58 15.80 13.27 -5.03
C GLN A 58 15.32 11.95 -5.59
N PHE A 59 15.07 11.88 -6.90
CA PHE A 59 14.65 10.64 -7.52
C PHE A 59 15.23 10.48 -8.92
N ILE A 60 15.44 9.22 -9.28
CA ILE A 60 15.72 8.77 -10.63
C ILE A 60 14.74 7.63 -10.92
N GLY A 61 14.06 7.70 -12.05
CA GLY A 61 13.19 6.64 -12.55
C GLY A 61 13.52 6.34 -14.00
N LEU A 62 13.59 5.07 -14.34
CA LEU A 62 13.77 4.57 -15.71
C LEU A 62 12.57 3.69 -16.05
N ASN A 63 12.01 3.85 -17.24
CA ASN A 63 10.93 3.00 -17.73
C ASN A 63 11.25 2.53 -19.13
N LYS A 64 11.02 1.24 -19.38
CA LYS A 64 11.07 0.61 -20.69
C LYS A 64 9.70 0.04 -21.00
N THR A 65 9.14 0.45 -22.11
CA THR A 65 7.92 -0.09 -22.70
C THR A 65 8.25 -0.70 -24.06
N TRP A 66 7.77 -1.91 -24.34
CA TRP A 66 7.97 -2.55 -25.64
C TRP A 66 6.77 -3.42 -26.01
N ALA A 67 6.45 -3.46 -27.30
CA ALA A 67 5.47 -4.39 -27.81
C ALA A 67 6.00 -5.83 -27.68
N SER A 68 5.10 -6.78 -27.48
CA SER A 68 5.44 -8.18 -27.63
C SER A 68 5.26 -8.62 -29.07
N ASP A 69 6.16 -9.49 -29.53
CA ASP A 69 6.06 -10.11 -30.86
C ASP A 69 4.99 -11.21 -30.91
N ASN A 70 4.59 -11.75 -29.75
CA ASN A 70 3.72 -12.93 -29.65
C ASN A 70 2.30 -12.63 -29.15
N TRP A 71 2.05 -11.43 -28.61
CA TRP A 71 0.75 -11.10 -28.02
C TRP A 71 0.44 -9.60 -28.09
N SER A 72 -0.86 -9.27 -28.13
CA SER A 72 -1.33 -7.89 -28.12
C SER A 72 -1.12 -7.26 -26.73
N GLY A 73 -0.23 -6.28 -26.67
CA GLY A 73 0.01 -5.52 -25.44
C GLY A 73 1.45 -5.06 -25.34
N ASN A 74 1.65 -4.01 -24.54
CA ASN A 74 2.98 -3.51 -24.23
C ASN A 74 3.46 -4.05 -22.89
N ASN A 75 4.63 -4.68 -22.90
CA ASN A 75 5.36 -4.98 -21.69
C ASN A 75 5.93 -3.69 -21.11
N VAL A 76 5.96 -3.58 -19.78
CA VAL A 76 6.52 -2.44 -19.06
C VAL A 76 7.49 -2.95 -18.01
N LEU A 77 8.67 -2.33 -17.95
CA LEU A 77 9.64 -2.51 -16.89
C LEU A 77 10.05 -1.13 -16.39
N SER A 78 9.95 -0.93 -15.08
CA SER A 78 10.24 0.32 -14.40
C SER A 78 11.28 0.08 -13.33
N PHE A 79 12.23 1.00 -13.21
CA PHE A 79 13.18 1.10 -12.12
C PHE A 79 12.98 2.44 -11.41
N LEU A 80 13.08 2.42 -10.09
CA LEU A 80 12.98 3.59 -9.24
C LEU A 80 14.15 3.61 -8.26
N PHE A 81 14.73 4.79 -8.07
CA PHE A 81 15.57 5.12 -6.94
C PHE A 81 15.12 6.49 -6.39
N THR A 82 14.86 6.56 -5.09
CA THR A 82 14.59 7.79 -4.37
C THR A 82 15.55 7.94 -3.21
N ASN A 83 15.88 9.18 -2.88
CA ASN A 83 16.54 9.57 -1.65
C ASN A 83 15.68 10.62 -0.96
N SER A 84 15.17 10.27 0.22
CA SER A 84 14.25 11.09 1.00
C SER A 84 14.96 11.58 2.25
N GLY A 85 15.13 12.89 2.36
CA GLY A 85 15.71 13.56 3.50
C GLY A 85 14.64 13.94 4.52
N TYR A 86 14.86 13.61 5.79
CA TYR A 86 13.94 13.88 6.90
C TYR A 86 14.61 14.74 7.95
N GLN A 87 13.99 15.86 8.32
CA GLN A 87 14.45 16.69 9.44
C GLN A 87 13.80 16.25 10.73
N TYR A 88 14.60 16.04 11.78
CA TYR A 88 14.08 15.52 13.05
C TYR A 88 14.49 16.26 14.31
N THR A 89 15.17 17.39 14.16
CA THR A 89 15.35 18.35 15.26
C THR A 89 15.16 19.77 14.75
N ALA A 90 14.78 20.67 15.66
CA ALA A 90 14.70 22.11 15.39
C ALA A 90 16.07 22.69 14.98
N GLY A 91 17.18 22.11 15.46
CA GLY A 91 18.56 22.45 15.10
C GLY A 91 19.01 22.00 13.71
N GLY A 92 18.13 21.38 12.91
CA GLY A 92 18.39 21.07 11.51
C GLY A 92 19.00 19.69 11.25
N ALA A 93 19.07 18.80 12.26
CA ALA A 93 19.54 17.43 12.06
C ALA A 93 18.66 16.72 11.03
N ALA A 94 19.31 16.06 10.07
CA ALA A 94 18.65 15.40 8.96
C ALA A 94 19.16 13.97 8.78
N SER A 95 18.25 13.07 8.43
CA SER A 95 18.53 11.70 8.03
C SER A 95 18.12 11.51 6.57
N ASN A 96 18.68 10.50 5.90
CA ASN A 96 18.36 10.20 4.51
C ASN A 96 18.02 8.72 4.36
N MET A 97 16.81 8.43 3.91
CA MET A 97 16.36 7.09 3.59
C MET A 97 16.23 6.95 2.07
N GLN A 98 16.86 5.93 1.53
CA GLN A 98 16.78 5.62 0.11
C GLN A 98 15.75 4.52 -0.11
N THR A 99 14.98 4.61 -1.19
CA THR A 99 14.13 3.52 -1.68
C THR A 99 14.57 3.20 -3.10
N THR A 100 14.86 1.93 -3.36
CA THR A 100 15.16 1.46 -4.71
C THR A 100 14.24 0.30 -5.05
N GLY A 101 13.92 0.13 -6.33
CA GLY A 101 13.12 -1.02 -6.72
C GLY A 101 12.81 -1.09 -8.20
N ILE A 102 12.11 -2.17 -8.53
CA ILE A 102 11.66 -2.48 -9.88
C ILE A 102 10.18 -2.83 -9.88
N HIS A 103 9.52 -2.56 -10.99
CA HIS A 103 8.14 -2.94 -11.25
C HIS A 103 8.01 -3.43 -12.69
N GLY A 104 7.29 -4.51 -12.91
CA GLY A 104 7.06 -5.10 -14.22
C GLY A 104 5.58 -5.41 -14.46
N TRP A 105 5.14 -5.19 -15.69
CA TRP A 105 3.81 -5.54 -16.20
C TRP A 105 3.95 -6.24 -17.55
N PHE A 106 3.44 -7.46 -17.66
CA PHE A 106 3.65 -8.36 -18.79
C PHE A 106 2.32 -9.00 -19.22
N PRO A 107 1.60 -8.40 -20.18
CA PRO A 107 0.33 -8.93 -20.68
C PRO A 107 0.56 -9.99 -21.75
N MET A 108 0.85 -11.23 -21.35
CA MET A 108 1.21 -12.39 -22.20
C MET A 108 0.00 -13.12 -22.79
N GLY A 109 -0.73 -12.45 -23.70
CA GLY A 109 -1.98 -12.97 -24.25
C GLY A 109 -3.08 -12.93 -23.19
N ASP A 110 -3.71 -14.08 -22.92
CA ASP A 110 -4.75 -14.17 -21.88
C ASP A 110 -4.17 -14.12 -20.46
N LEU A 111 -2.87 -14.34 -20.29
CA LEU A 111 -2.18 -14.27 -19.00
C LEU A 111 -1.50 -12.90 -18.83
N THR A 112 -1.85 -12.15 -17.80
CA THR A 112 -1.12 -10.95 -17.38
C THR A 112 -0.35 -11.20 -16.09
N MET A 113 0.94 -10.86 -16.07
CA MET A 113 1.75 -10.88 -14.86
C MET A 113 2.17 -9.47 -14.45
N GLU A 114 2.04 -9.20 -13.16
CA GLU A 114 2.51 -7.98 -12.51
C GLU A 114 3.42 -8.35 -11.35
N ALA A 115 4.56 -7.69 -11.23
CA ALA A 115 5.48 -7.92 -10.13
C ALA A 115 6.18 -6.62 -9.73
N SER A 116 6.45 -6.46 -8.44
CA SER A 116 7.32 -5.38 -7.97
C SER A 116 8.17 -5.81 -6.78
N ALA A 117 9.34 -5.19 -6.67
CA ALA A 117 10.27 -5.43 -5.58
C ALA A 117 10.95 -4.11 -5.22
N TYR A 118 10.77 -3.67 -3.97
CA TYR A 118 11.34 -2.46 -3.43
C TYR A 118 12.14 -2.78 -2.16
N TYR A 119 13.21 -2.01 -1.96
CA TYR A 119 14.07 -2.08 -0.80
C TYR A 119 14.36 -0.68 -0.28
N GLN A 120 14.23 -0.50 1.03
CA GLN A 120 14.53 0.73 1.74
C GLN A 120 15.76 0.56 2.62
N PHE A 121 16.64 1.54 2.56
CA PHE A 121 17.88 1.56 3.33
C PHE A 121 18.30 2.98 3.70
N GLY A 122 19.39 3.09 4.47
CA GLY A 122 19.87 4.36 5.00
C GLY A 122 19.34 4.61 6.40
N ALA A 123 18.94 5.84 6.69
CA ALA A 123 18.48 6.23 8.01
C ALA A 123 17.12 6.92 7.95
N TYR A 124 16.23 6.52 8.85
CA TYR A 124 14.97 7.19 9.12
C TYR A 124 15.03 7.69 10.57
N TYR A 125 15.25 9.00 10.72
CA TYR A 125 15.54 9.63 12.00
C TYR A 125 16.78 9.02 12.67
N THR A 126 16.61 8.41 13.83
CA THR A 126 17.68 7.75 14.60
C THR A 126 17.84 6.28 14.24
N MET A 127 17.00 5.73 13.37
CA MET A 127 16.99 4.31 13.04
C MET A 127 17.68 4.02 11.71
N GLN A 128 18.43 2.92 11.65
CA GLN A 128 18.86 2.34 10.39
C GLN A 128 17.68 1.61 9.73
N VAL A 129 17.51 1.77 8.42
CA VAL A 129 16.43 1.12 7.66
C VAL A 129 16.99 -0.07 6.88
N GLN A 130 16.28 -1.19 6.93
CA GLN A 130 16.54 -2.40 6.16
C GLN A 130 15.22 -3.10 5.85
N ALA A 131 14.38 -2.49 5.03
CA ALA A 131 13.00 -2.93 4.80
C ALA A 131 12.76 -3.29 3.32
N TYR A 132 11.78 -4.16 3.05
CA TYR A 132 11.44 -4.56 1.70
C TYR A 132 9.93 -4.58 1.47
N GLN A 133 9.52 -4.48 0.21
CA GLN A 133 8.16 -4.75 -0.25
C GLN A 133 8.26 -5.58 -1.54
N LEU A 134 7.54 -6.69 -1.59
CA LEU A 134 7.42 -7.56 -2.75
C LEU A 134 5.96 -7.70 -3.13
N HIS A 135 5.67 -7.69 -4.42
CA HIS A 135 4.34 -7.95 -4.96
C HIS A 135 4.49 -8.87 -6.17
N LEU A 136 3.61 -9.86 -6.27
CA LEU A 136 3.47 -10.69 -7.45
C LEU A 136 1.99 -11.02 -7.65
N LYS A 137 1.49 -10.82 -8.86
CA LYS A 137 0.12 -11.13 -9.25
C LYS A 137 0.10 -11.71 -10.66
N ALA A 138 -0.72 -12.72 -10.85
CA ALA A 138 -1.06 -13.26 -12.15
C ALA A 138 -2.58 -13.19 -12.35
N GLU A 139 -3.00 -12.78 -13.54
CA GLU A 139 -4.40 -12.69 -13.95
C GLU A 139 -4.57 -13.43 -15.27
N TYR A 140 -5.57 -14.29 -15.37
CA TYR A 140 -5.88 -15.07 -16.56
C TYR A 140 -7.29 -14.75 -17.04
N LEU A 141 -7.40 -14.30 -18.28
CA LEU A 141 -8.67 -14.09 -18.98
C LEU A 141 -9.19 -15.45 -19.43
N ILE A 142 -10.27 -15.93 -18.80
CA ILE A 142 -10.89 -17.22 -19.15
C ILE A 142 -11.65 -17.06 -20.46
N ASN A 143 -12.38 -15.96 -20.59
CA ASN A 143 -13.14 -15.53 -21.77
C ASN A 143 -13.49 -14.03 -21.61
N ASP A 144 -14.24 -13.48 -22.56
CA ASP A 144 -14.64 -12.07 -22.57
C ASP A 144 -15.40 -11.62 -21.31
N ASP A 145 -16.05 -12.56 -20.59
CA ASP A 145 -16.89 -12.27 -19.42
C ASP A 145 -16.23 -12.66 -18.08
N ALA A 146 -15.08 -13.34 -18.09
CA ALA A 146 -14.51 -13.91 -16.87
C ALA A 146 -12.99 -13.79 -16.81
N LEU A 147 -12.50 -13.24 -15.70
CA LEU A 147 -11.09 -13.17 -15.36
C LEU A 147 -10.88 -13.70 -13.95
N VAL A 148 -9.86 -14.54 -13.80
CA VAL A 148 -9.39 -15.00 -12.49
C VAL A 148 -7.99 -14.48 -12.23
N GLY A 149 -7.65 -14.26 -10.98
CA GLY A 149 -6.31 -13.87 -10.59
C GLY A 149 -5.94 -14.38 -9.23
N ALA A 150 -4.65 -14.42 -8.97
CA ALA A 150 -4.10 -14.69 -7.66
C ALA A 150 -2.81 -13.90 -7.50
N GLY A 151 -2.50 -13.54 -6.25
CA GLY A 151 -1.28 -12.82 -5.95
C GLY A 151 -0.88 -12.88 -4.50
N VAL A 152 0.29 -12.33 -4.26
CA VAL A 152 0.88 -12.19 -2.95
C VAL A 152 1.54 -10.82 -2.85
N GLU A 153 1.35 -10.17 -1.71
CA GLU A 153 2.12 -9.01 -1.30
C GLU A 153 2.84 -9.36 0.00
N MET A 154 4.12 -9.02 0.10
CA MET A 154 4.93 -9.20 1.30
C MET A 154 5.65 -7.91 1.65
N ILE A 155 5.51 -7.52 2.89
CA ILE A 155 5.95 -6.22 3.38
C ILE A 155 6.75 -6.47 4.64
N GLY A 156 8.02 -6.07 4.60
CA GLY A 156 8.95 -6.23 5.70
C GLY A 156 8.39 -5.67 7.00
N GLY A 157 8.75 -6.34 8.08
CA GLY A 157 8.37 -5.99 9.44
C GLY A 157 9.52 -6.14 10.41
N SER A 158 9.46 -5.36 11.48
CA SER A 158 10.40 -5.38 12.59
C SER A 158 9.83 -6.17 13.77
N LYS A 159 10.72 -6.91 14.43
CA LYS A 159 10.46 -7.56 15.73
C LYS A 159 11.15 -6.79 16.85
N ALA A 160 10.87 -7.15 18.11
CA ALA A 160 11.36 -6.42 19.27
C ALA A 160 12.89 -6.24 19.28
N GLU A 161 13.64 -7.25 18.84
CA GLU A 161 15.10 -7.21 18.84
C GLU A 161 15.67 -6.23 17.81
N ASP A 162 14.98 -5.99 16.68
CA ASP A 162 15.44 -5.02 15.68
C ASP A 162 15.44 -3.60 16.27
N TYR A 163 14.39 -3.26 17.02
CA TYR A 163 14.28 -1.97 17.70
C TYR A 163 15.33 -1.78 18.79
N ALA A 164 15.67 -2.83 19.52
CA ALA A 164 16.76 -2.80 20.51
C ALA A 164 18.12 -2.50 19.86
N GLN A 165 18.26 -2.75 18.56
CA GLN A 165 19.45 -2.47 17.75
C GLN A 165 19.31 -1.19 16.91
N TYR A 166 18.34 -0.33 17.22
CA TYR A 166 18.05 0.90 16.44
C TYR A 166 17.88 0.63 14.94
N THR A 167 17.31 -0.51 14.58
CA THR A 167 17.08 -0.92 13.19
C THR A 167 15.59 -1.13 12.95
N THR A 168 15.08 -0.64 11.83
CA THR A 168 13.73 -0.95 11.35
C THR A 168 13.80 -1.75 10.08
N ARG A 169 13.05 -2.85 10.05
CA ARG A 169 12.78 -3.69 8.88
C ARG A 169 11.36 -3.51 8.37
N SER A 170 10.59 -2.63 9.01
CA SER A 170 9.24 -2.26 8.62
C SER A 170 9.29 -1.35 7.39
N PHE A 171 8.61 -1.74 6.32
CA PHE A 171 8.55 -0.91 5.11
C PHE A 171 7.72 0.35 5.37
N ILE A 172 8.29 1.51 5.09
CA ILE A 172 7.68 2.81 5.36
C ILE A 172 7.07 3.31 4.05
N ALA A 173 5.74 3.26 3.94
CA ALA A 173 5.03 3.88 2.84
C ALA A 173 5.24 5.41 2.88
N GLN A 174 5.81 5.95 1.82
CA GLN A 174 6.09 7.38 1.71
C GLN A 174 4.93 8.09 1.00
N TYR A 175 4.67 9.36 1.35
CA TYR A 175 3.73 10.24 0.62
C TYR A 175 2.27 9.76 0.54
N GLY A 176 1.72 9.23 1.64
CA GLY A 176 0.29 8.93 1.72
C GLY A 176 -0.19 7.85 0.74
N THR A 177 0.72 7.06 0.16
CA THR A 177 0.40 6.05 -0.87
C THR A 177 -0.37 4.85 -0.33
N ASN A 178 -0.60 4.79 0.98
CA ASN A 178 -1.31 3.70 1.66
C ASN A 178 -2.66 3.38 1.02
N GLN A 179 -3.43 4.39 0.62
CA GLN A 179 -4.77 4.19 0.03
C GLN A 179 -4.76 3.87 -1.47
N ARG A 180 -3.69 4.23 -2.19
CA ARG A 180 -3.65 4.10 -3.66
C ARG A 180 -3.03 2.78 -4.14
N PHE A 181 -2.17 2.16 -3.33
CA PHE A 181 -1.42 0.96 -3.73
C PHE A 181 -1.76 -0.29 -2.90
N ASN A 182 -2.37 -0.14 -1.72
CA ASN A 182 -2.68 -1.27 -0.83
C ASN A 182 -4.18 -1.60 -0.80
N GLY A 183 -4.97 -1.06 -1.73
CA GLY A 183 -6.41 -1.28 -1.80
C GLY A 183 -7.15 -0.93 -0.51
N PHE A 184 -8.17 -1.72 -0.17
CA PHE A 184 -9.05 -1.51 0.98
C PHE A 184 -8.44 -1.91 2.33
N MET A 185 -7.14 -2.24 2.36
CA MET A 185 -6.38 -2.66 3.55
C MET A 185 -6.05 -1.55 4.57
N GLU A 186 -6.83 -0.46 4.58
CA GLU A 186 -6.56 0.73 5.40
C GLU A 186 -6.40 0.41 6.89
N SER A 187 -7.11 -0.62 7.37
CA SER A 187 -7.11 -1.06 8.78
C SER A 187 -5.79 -1.67 9.27
N PHE A 188 -4.94 -2.18 8.39
CA PHE A 188 -3.64 -2.78 8.77
C PHE A 188 -2.46 -1.81 8.65
N TYR A 189 -2.65 -0.69 7.95
CA TYR A 189 -1.60 0.26 7.60
C TYR A 189 -1.54 1.50 8.50
N VAL A 190 -2.67 1.93 9.08
CA VAL A 190 -2.73 3.19 9.86
C VAL A 190 -2.81 2.91 11.36
N GLY A 191 -1.81 3.41 12.12
CA GLY A 191 -1.89 3.59 13.58
C GLY A 191 -1.94 2.32 14.44
N SER A 192 -1.75 1.13 13.86
CA SER A 192 -1.88 -0.15 14.58
C SER A 192 -0.52 -0.80 14.87
N LEU A 193 -0.43 -1.53 15.97
CA LEU A 193 0.73 -2.37 16.35
C LEU A 193 1.18 -3.34 15.25
N TYR A 194 0.29 -3.66 14.31
CA TYR A 194 0.56 -4.52 13.16
C TYR A 194 1.42 -3.84 12.08
N ALA A 195 1.40 -2.51 11.99
CA ALA A 195 2.24 -1.75 11.06
C ALA A 195 3.73 -1.97 11.32
N TYR A 196 4.11 -2.32 12.55
CA TYR A 196 5.49 -2.63 12.90
C TYR A 196 5.93 -4.01 12.43
N THR A 197 5.07 -5.02 12.48
CA THR A 197 5.44 -6.41 12.16
C THR A 197 5.36 -6.77 10.68
N GLY A 198 5.05 -5.79 9.84
CA GLY A 198 4.84 -6.01 8.41
C GLY A 198 3.63 -6.89 8.12
N LEU A 199 3.36 -7.11 6.84
CA LEU A 199 2.17 -7.77 6.35
C LEU A 199 2.54 -8.71 5.21
N ASN A 200 1.97 -9.91 5.22
CA ASN A 200 1.82 -10.72 4.02
C ASN A 200 0.33 -10.82 3.72
N ASP A 201 -0.04 -10.47 2.49
CA ASP A 201 -1.36 -10.66 1.93
C ASP A 201 -1.29 -11.74 0.85
N TYR A 202 -2.13 -12.75 0.96
CA TYR A 202 -2.35 -13.74 -0.08
C TYR A 202 -3.79 -13.59 -0.56
N PHE A 203 -3.95 -13.29 -1.85
CA PHE A 203 -5.25 -12.93 -2.37
C PHE A 203 -5.60 -13.66 -3.66
N GLY A 204 -6.90 -13.89 -3.82
CA GLY A 204 -7.51 -14.31 -5.07
C GLY A 204 -8.30 -13.16 -5.69
N LYS A 205 -8.65 -13.31 -6.96
CA LYS A 205 -9.51 -12.40 -7.70
C LYS A 205 -10.40 -13.18 -8.63
N LEU A 206 -11.68 -12.83 -8.64
CA LEU A 206 -12.65 -13.26 -9.63
C LEU A 206 -13.39 -12.02 -10.12
N HIS A 207 -13.27 -11.74 -11.41
CA HIS A 207 -14.01 -10.67 -12.07
C HIS A 207 -14.93 -11.31 -13.10
N LEU A 208 -16.23 -11.06 -12.96
CA LEU A 208 -17.28 -11.58 -13.82
C LEU A 208 -18.07 -10.42 -14.41
N GLN A 209 -18.13 -10.33 -15.73
CA GLN A 209 -19.17 -9.59 -16.42
C GLN A 209 -20.45 -10.44 -16.35
N LEU A 210 -21.49 -9.92 -15.69
CA LEU A 210 -22.74 -10.64 -15.47
C LEU A 210 -23.75 -10.36 -16.59
N THR A 211 -23.78 -9.13 -17.06
CA THR A 211 -24.55 -8.66 -18.24
C THR A 211 -23.73 -7.58 -18.95
N ASN A 212 -24.16 -7.09 -20.10
CA ASN A 212 -23.47 -5.95 -20.75
C ASN A 212 -23.34 -4.70 -19.87
N ASP A 213 -24.22 -4.55 -18.88
CA ASP A 213 -24.30 -3.38 -18.00
C ASP A 213 -23.82 -3.65 -16.57
N SER A 214 -23.55 -4.91 -16.21
CA SER A 214 -23.21 -5.24 -14.83
C SER A 214 -22.04 -6.22 -14.69
N GLY A 215 -21.25 -6.01 -13.64
CA GLY A 215 -20.09 -6.83 -13.33
C GLY A 215 -19.92 -6.99 -11.83
N LEU A 216 -19.27 -8.09 -11.45
CA LEU A 216 -18.98 -8.46 -10.08
C LEU A 216 -17.48 -8.76 -9.93
N LEU A 217 -16.86 -8.15 -8.93
CA LEU A 217 -15.50 -8.41 -8.51
C LEU A 217 -15.53 -8.99 -7.10
N LEU A 218 -14.93 -10.16 -6.94
CA LEU A 218 -14.71 -10.81 -5.65
C LEU A 218 -13.21 -10.98 -5.41
N MET A 219 -12.74 -10.58 -4.23
CA MET A 219 -11.34 -10.72 -3.85
C MET A 219 -11.24 -11.28 -2.42
N PRO A 220 -11.03 -12.60 -2.25
CA PRO A 220 -10.70 -13.15 -0.94
C PRO A 220 -9.22 -12.88 -0.60
N HIS A 221 -8.97 -12.52 0.65
CA HIS A 221 -7.64 -12.24 1.20
C HIS A 221 -7.37 -13.05 2.47
N VAL A 222 -6.09 -13.38 2.67
CA VAL A 222 -5.56 -13.99 3.90
C VAL A 222 -4.39 -13.13 4.38
N PHE A 223 -4.53 -12.55 5.57
CA PHE A 223 -3.53 -11.66 6.14
C PHE A 223 -2.72 -12.33 7.24
N THR A 224 -1.40 -12.19 7.15
CA THR A 224 -0.47 -12.60 8.20
C THR A 224 0.57 -11.53 8.47
N LYS A 225 1.17 -11.51 9.65
CA LYS A 225 2.33 -10.67 9.94
C LYS A 225 3.55 -11.20 9.20
N ASN A 226 4.39 -10.31 8.68
CA ASN A 226 5.66 -10.70 8.06
C ASN A 226 6.66 -11.25 9.10
N VAL A 227 6.64 -10.72 10.33
CA VAL A 227 7.39 -11.24 11.47
C VAL A 227 6.53 -11.35 12.73
N ALA A 228 6.90 -12.25 13.64
CA ALA A 228 6.37 -12.25 15.00
C ALA A 228 7.09 -11.15 15.80
N TYR A 229 6.37 -10.32 16.56
CA TYR A 229 7.00 -9.23 17.32
C TYR A 229 7.87 -9.76 18.45
N THR A 230 7.38 -10.78 19.16
CA THR A 230 8.12 -11.59 20.14
C THR A 230 7.93 -13.09 19.89
N THR A 231 8.77 -13.93 20.49
CA THR A 231 8.66 -15.39 20.37
C THR A 231 7.28 -15.88 20.81
N GLY A 232 6.60 -16.63 19.93
CA GLY A 232 5.27 -17.18 20.18
C GLY A 232 4.12 -16.27 19.79
N ASP A 233 4.37 -15.06 19.27
CA ASP A 233 3.31 -14.21 18.74
C ASP A 233 2.66 -14.84 17.50
N PRO A 234 1.31 -15.00 17.49
CA PRO A 234 0.63 -15.54 16.34
C PRO A 234 0.79 -14.60 15.14
N ARG A 235 1.05 -15.21 13.98
CA ARG A 235 1.24 -14.50 12.72
C ARG A 235 -0.05 -14.30 11.95
N TYR A 236 -1.06 -15.15 12.13
CA TYR A 236 -2.36 -14.96 11.47
C TYR A 236 -3.05 -13.69 11.98
N LEU A 237 -3.55 -12.87 11.06
CA LEU A 237 -4.27 -11.63 11.37
C LEU A 237 -5.77 -11.81 11.12
N GLY A 238 -6.12 -12.34 9.96
CA GLY A 238 -7.51 -12.56 9.57
C GLY A 238 -7.66 -12.93 8.11
N THR A 239 -8.90 -13.11 7.70
CA THR A 239 -9.30 -13.27 6.31
C THR A 239 -10.32 -12.20 5.96
N GLU A 240 -10.35 -11.80 4.71
CA GLU A 240 -11.29 -10.81 4.21
C GLU A 240 -11.86 -11.25 2.87
N ILE A 241 -13.08 -10.86 2.57
CA ILE A 241 -13.67 -11.01 1.25
C ILE A 241 -14.20 -9.64 0.84
N ASP A 242 -13.60 -9.09 -0.21
CA ASP A 242 -14.05 -7.88 -0.86
C ASP A 242 -15.01 -8.26 -1.98
N CYS A 243 -16.10 -7.52 -2.08
CA CYS A 243 -17.13 -7.73 -3.08
C CYS A 243 -17.58 -6.38 -3.63
N ILE A 244 -17.32 -6.16 -4.92
CA ILE A 244 -17.72 -4.96 -5.64
C ILE A 244 -18.65 -5.37 -6.77
N TYR A 245 -19.88 -4.88 -6.73
CA TYR A 245 -20.85 -5.01 -7.80
C TYR A 245 -21.04 -3.65 -8.49
N ASN A 246 -20.86 -3.62 -9.80
CA ASN A 246 -21.11 -2.45 -10.63
C ASN A 246 -22.30 -2.73 -11.55
N CYS A 247 -23.19 -1.75 -11.70
CA CYS A 247 -24.32 -1.81 -12.62
C CYS A 247 -24.58 -0.46 -13.26
N ASN A 248 -24.51 -0.38 -14.58
CA ASN A 248 -24.91 0.78 -15.35
C ASN A 248 -26.44 0.80 -15.43
N LEU A 249 -27.06 1.74 -14.72
CA LEU A 249 -28.52 1.93 -14.74
C LEU A 249 -28.97 2.69 -16.00
N SER A 250 -28.06 3.48 -16.59
CA SER A 250 -28.22 4.17 -17.88
C SER A 250 -26.84 4.58 -18.42
N GLU A 251 -26.78 5.16 -19.62
CA GLU A 251 -25.51 5.66 -20.22
C GLU A 251 -24.74 6.63 -19.30
N ASP A 252 -25.45 7.40 -18.48
CA ASP A 252 -24.86 8.43 -17.62
C ASP A 252 -24.81 8.03 -16.13
N VAL A 253 -25.39 6.89 -15.73
CA VAL A 253 -25.55 6.53 -14.31
C VAL A 253 -25.04 5.13 -14.03
N THR A 254 -24.04 5.04 -13.14
CA THR A 254 -23.51 3.78 -12.63
C THR A 254 -23.75 3.69 -11.12
N LEU A 255 -24.35 2.58 -10.70
CA LEU A 255 -24.44 2.16 -9.33
C LEU A 255 -23.24 1.26 -9.00
N THR A 256 -22.53 1.58 -7.93
CA THR A 256 -21.47 0.74 -7.36
C THR A 256 -21.87 0.36 -5.94
N TRP A 257 -22.03 -0.94 -5.70
CA TRP A 257 -22.17 -1.50 -4.38
C TRP A 257 -20.87 -2.18 -3.97
N ASP A 258 -20.34 -1.78 -2.83
CA ASP A 258 -19.05 -2.21 -2.33
C ASP A 258 -19.20 -2.71 -0.90
N THR A 259 -18.76 -3.94 -0.64
CA THR A 259 -18.81 -4.55 0.69
C THR A 259 -17.57 -5.35 1.00
N HIS A 260 -17.12 -5.23 2.26
CA HIS A 260 -15.98 -5.98 2.79
C HIS A 260 -16.42 -6.75 4.01
N ILE A 261 -16.06 -8.03 4.07
CA ILE A 261 -16.35 -8.89 5.22
C ILE A 261 -15.02 -9.40 5.79
N CYS A 262 -14.61 -8.84 6.92
CA CYS A 262 -13.33 -9.17 7.57
C CYS A 262 -13.50 -10.03 8.83
N TYR A 263 -12.85 -11.19 8.86
CA TYR A 263 -12.79 -12.13 9.97
C TYR A 263 -11.43 -12.08 10.68
N LEU A 264 -11.32 -11.16 11.66
CA LEU A 264 -10.11 -11.03 12.48
C LEU A 264 -10.01 -12.12 13.57
N GLN A 265 -8.78 -12.48 13.94
CA GLN A 265 -8.49 -13.39 15.05
C GLN A 265 -9.02 -12.85 16.40
N ARG A 266 -9.54 -13.75 17.26
CA ARG A 266 -10.21 -13.40 18.54
C ARG A 266 -9.39 -12.47 19.47
N ARG A 267 -8.05 -12.59 19.47
CA ARG A 267 -7.16 -11.74 20.29
C ARG A 267 -7.12 -10.28 19.79
N ILE A 268 -7.20 -10.08 18.47
CA ILE A 268 -7.24 -8.76 17.82
C ILE A 268 -8.58 -8.06 18.13
N ARG A 269 -9.69 -8.80 18.05
CA ARG A 269 -11.02 -8.26 18.37
C ARG A 269 -11.12 -7.69 19.79
N ARG A 270 -10.47 -8.32 20.78
CA ARG A 270 -10.47 -7.84 22.18
C ARG A 270 -9.61 -6.58 22.37
N ALA A 271 -8.50 -6.46 21.64
CA ALA A 271 -7.65 -5.26 21.69
C ALA A 271 -8.36 -4.03 21.08
N LEU A 272 -9.19 -4.25 20.05
CA LEU A 272 -9.97 -3.20 19.38
C LEU A 272 -11.22 -2.76 20.19
N GLN A 273 -11.76 -3.58 21.08
CA GLN A 273 -12.91 -3.26 21.93
C GLN A 273 -12.69 -2.09 22.90
N GLY A 274 -11.43 -1.72 23.19
CA GLY A 274 -11.09 -0.56 24.02
C GLY A 274 -11.06 0.78 23.28
N CYS A 275 -11.13 0.79 21.94
CA CYS A 275 -11.08 1.99 21.13
C CYS A 275 -12.51 2.41 20.75
N ARG A 276 -13.05 3.46 21.41
CA ARG A 276 -14.37 4.05 21.11
C ARG A 276 -14.36 4.82 19.78
N THR A 277 -14.26 4.10 18.68
CA THR A 277 -14.63 4.56 17.34
C THR A 277 -15.43 3.43 16.70
N GLU A 278 -16.62 3.74 16.18
CA GLU A 278 -17.72 2.84 15.79
C GLU A 278 -17.41 1.87 14.62
N LEU A 279 -16.14 1.56 14.36
CA LEU A 279 -15.65 0.95 13.14
C LEU A 279 -14.99 -0.41 13.31
N MET A 280 -15.05 -1.06 14.49
CA MET A 280 -14.11 -2.15 14.80
C MET A 280 -14.67 -3.32 15.65
N GLN A 281 -15.78 -3.93 15.24
CA GLN A 281 -16.20 -5.24 15.77
C GLN A 281 -16.75 -6.15 14.67
N GLY A 282 -15.87 -6.89 13.96
CA GLY A 282 -16.30 -7.81 12.89
C GLY A 282 -17.04 -7.04 11.79
N CYS A 283 -16.30 -6.19 11.08
CA CYS A 283 -16.90 -5.15 10.29
C CYS A 283 -17.31 -5.68 8.93
N THR A 284 -18.61 -5.95 8.77
CA THR A 284 -19.24 -5.78 7.46
C THR A 284 -19.37 -4.27 7.24
N CYS A 285 -18.52 -3.70 6.40
CA CYS A 285 -18.70 -2.32 5.94
C CYS A 285 -19.26 -2.40 4.53
N ALA A 286 -20.51 -1.93 4.35
CA ALA A 286 -21.12 -1.80 3.04
C ALA A 286 -21.22 -0.33 2.70
N ARG A 287 -20.69 0.06 1.54
CA ARG A 287 -20.84 1.40 0.96
C ARG A 287 -21.58 1.29 -0.36
N VAL A 288 -22.52 2.21 -0.56
CA VAL A 288 -23.26 2.33 -1.82
C VAL A 288 -22.89 3.68 -2.40
N TYR A 289 -22.40 3.68 -3.63
CA TYR A 289 -22.10 4.89 -4.37
C TYR A 289 -22.96 4.96 -5.63
N LEU A 290 -23.49 6.14 -5.89
CA LEU A 290 -24.16 6.45 -7.15
C LEU A 290 -23.32 7.49 -7.89
N PHE A 291 -22.75 7.10 -9.03
CA PHE A 291 -21.99 8.00 -9.88
C PHE A 291 -22.85 8.45 -11.05
N VAL A 292 -22.99 9.77 -11.19
CA VAL A 292 -23.63 10.41 -12.33
C VAL A 292 -22.55 11.07 -13.17
N ARG A 293 -22.29 10.53 -14.37
CA ARG A 293 -21.43 11.19 -15.35
C ARG A 293 -22.20 12.37 -15.91
N LYS A 294 -21.70 13.58 -15.65
CA LYS A 294 -22.26 14.78 -16.27
C LYS A 294 -21.78 14.84 -17.71
N THR A 295 -22.61 14.40 -18.66
CA THR A 295 -22.40 14.64 -20.08
C THR A 295 -22.52 16.14 -20.33
N LEU A 296 -21.38 16.82 -20.52
CA LEU A 296 -21.37 18.16 -21.12
C LEU A 296 -21.80 17.99 -22.58
N ARG A 297 -23.11 18.06 -22.84
CA ARG A 297 -23.60 18.27 -24.20
C ARG A 297 -23.05 19.61 -24.69
N LYS A 298 -22.38 19.58 -25.84
CA LYS A 298 -21.91 20.77 -26.56
C LYS A 298 -23.07 21.67 -26.94
#